data_AF-A0A520HF33-F1
#
_entry.id   AF-A0A520HF33-F1
#
_cell.length_a   1.000
_cell.length_b   1.000
_cell.length_c   1.000
_cell.angle_alpha   90.00
_cell.angle_beta   90.00
_cell.angle_gamma   90.00
#
_symmetry.space_group_name_H-M   'P 1'
#
loop_
_entity.id
_entity.type
_entity.pdbx_description
1 polymer ?
#
loop_
_entity_poly.entity_id
_entity_poly.type
_entity_poly.pdbx_seq_one_letter_code
_entity_poly.pdbx_strand_id
1 'polypeptide(L)'
;MLSFKYRIAAAAALLASTAAQAEWRQAKGRHFVVYADATEDQIRESATRLEQLDALMRLISATPKELDEGANVVTVYTVRNEDAIRKLMGRGGQNVAGFYLPRVSGSVAYTPAATSADDFSPQLVLFHEYGHHFLLGNYAAPYPAWFSEGYAEYMATTKFDATDVRFGVPAQH
;
A
#
# COMPACT_ATOMS: atom_id res chain seq x y z
N MET A 1 -22.48 31.45 43.36
CA MET A 1 -23.19 31.17 42.09
C MET A 1 -22.34 31.32 40.82
N LEU A 2 -21.03 31.62 40.91
CA LEU A 2 -20.12 31.71 39.75
C LEU A 2 -19.55 30.36 39.28
N SER A 3 -19.47 29.35 40.15
CA SER A 3 -18.81 28.05 39.86
C SER A 3 -19.53 27.17 38.83
N PHE A 4 -20.84 27.33 38.64
CA PHE A 4 -21.63 26.47 37.74
C PHE A 4 -21.46 26.84 36.26
N LYS A 5 -21.27 28.13 35.94
CA LYS A 5 -21.13 28.62 34.56
C LYS A 5 -19.83 28.15 33.91
N TYR A 6 -18.73 28.09 34.66
CA TYR A 6 -17.44 27.60 34.17
C TYR A 6 -17.42 26.09 33.92
N ARG A 7 -18.23 25.31 34.66
CA ARG A 7 -18.35 23.85 34.46
C ARG A 7 -19.09 23.48 33.18
N ILE A 8 -20.09 24.27 32.77
CA ILE A 8 -20.82 24.06 31.51
C ILE A 8 -19.93 24.42 30.31
N ALA A 9 -19.15 25.51 30.40
CA ALA A 9 -18.22 25.91 29.35
C ALA A 9 -17.10 24.88 29.12
N ALA A 10 -16.58 24.27 30.19
CA ALA A 10 -15.58 23.19 30.08
C ALA A 10 -16.15 21.90 29.46
N ALA A 11 -17.42 21.57 29.75
CA ALA A 11 -18.08 20.40 29.16
C ALA A 11 -18.39 20.58 27.66
N ALA A 12 -18.67 21.80 27.20
CA ALA A 12 -18.87 22.11 25.79
C ALA A 12 -17.56 22.07 24.98
N ALA A 13 -16.44 22.47 25.57
CA ALA A 13 -15.12 22.40 24.93
C ALA A 13 -14.61 20.96 24.76
N LEU A 14 -15.04 20.03 25.61
CA LEU A 14 -14.71 18.60 25.51
C LEU A 14 -15.51 17.86 24.43
N LEU A 15 -16.67 18.39 24.02
CA LEU A 15 -17.48 17.82 22.93
C LEU A 15 -17.05 18.33 21.55
N ALA A 16 -16.21 19.36 21.50
CA ALA A 16 -15.60 19.87 20.28
C ALA A 16 -14.25 19.20 19.96
N SER A 17 -13.93 18.07 20.59
CA SER A 17 -12.91 17.16 20.06
C SER A 17 -13.43 16.69 18.70
N THR A 18 -12.99 17.35 17.63
CA THR A 18 -13.26 16.91 16.28
C THR A 18 -12.83 15.46 16.20
N ALA A 19 -13.80 14.54 16.07
CA ALA A 19 -13.49 13.22 15.57
C ALA A 19 -12.70 13.47 14.28
N ALA A 20 -11.43 13.08 14.25
CA ALA A 20 -10.66 13.11 13.03
C ALA A 20 -11.48 12.33 12.01
N GLN A 21 -12.15 13.04 11.10
CA GLN A 21 -12.98 12.40 10.11
C GLN A 21 -12.00 11.72 9.16
N ALA A 22 -11.89 10.42 9.32
CA ALA A 22 -11.23 9.55 8.38
C ALA A 22 -11.96 9.69 7.04
N GLU A 23 -11.35 10.36 6.08
CA GLU A 23 -11.92 10.56 4.75
C GLU A 23 -11.20 9.63 3.80
N TRP A 24 -11.85 8.50 3.49
CA TRP A 24 -11.35 7.57 2.49
C TRP A 24 -11.30 8.26 1.13
N ARG A 25 -10.10 8.44 0.60
CA ARG A 25 -9.84 8.92 -0.75
C ARG A 25 -9.55 7.76 -1.69
N GLN A 26 -9.77 8.00 -2.97
CA GLN A 26 -9.48 7.07 -4.05
C GLN A 26 -8.51 7.72 -5.04
N ALA A 27 -7.46 7.00 -5.41
CA ALA A 27 -6.63 7.30 -6.58
C ALA A 27 -6.72 6.14 -7.57
N LYS A 28 -6.98 6.45 -8.85
CA LYS A 28 -7.09 5.46 -9.92
C LYS A 28 -5.94 5.63 -10.90
N GLY A 29 -5.12 4.60 -11.03
CA GLY A 29 -4.09 4.45 -12.06
C GLY A 29 -4.60 3.63 -13.25
N ARG A 30 -3.68 3.27 -14.14
CA ARG A 30 -3.92 2.29 -15.22
C ARG A 30 -3.95 0.87 -14.66
N HIS A 31 -3.03 0.56 -13.74
CA HIS A 31 -2.82 -0.81 -13.25
C HIS A 31 -3.37 -1.06 -11.85
N PHE A 32 -3.91 -0.04 -11.19
CA PHE A 32 -4.41 -0.18 -9.83
C PHE A 32 -5.48 0.85 -9.46
N VAL A 33 -6.17 0.59 -8.35
CA VAL A 33 -7.01 1.55 -7.63
C VAL A 33 -6.57 1.55 -6.17
N VAL A 34 -6.17 2.69 -5.62
CA VAL A 34 -5.78 2.83 -4.21
C VAL A 34 -6.91 3.49 -3.43
N TYR A 35 -7.29 2.90 -2.32
CA TYR A 35 -8.16 3.47 -1.29
C TYR A 35 -7.35 3.71 -0.02
N ALA A 36 -7.37 4.93 0.52
CA ALA A 36 -6.65 5.27 1.74
C ALA A 36 -7.33 6.40 2.51
N ASP A 37 -7.24 6.36 3.85
CA ASP A 37 -7.46 7.53 4.69
C ASP A 37 -6.17 8.36 4.72
N ALA A 38 -6.00 9.20 3.70
CA ALA A 38 -4.79 9.98 3.43
C ALA A 38 -5.15 11.31 2.78
N THR A 39 -4.26 12.30 2.82
CA THR A 39 -4.45 13.56 2.08
C THR A 39 -4.40 13.33 0.57
N GLU A 40 -4.86 14.30 -0.22
CA GLU A 40 -4.80 14.22 -1.69
C GLU A 40 -3.36 14.06 -2.20
N ASP A 41 -2.41 14.80 -1.62
CA ASP A 41 -1.00 14.72 -2.01
C ASP A 41 -0.41 13.34 -1.69
N GLN A 42 -0.70 12.79 -0.52
CA GLN A 42 -0.20 11.48 -0.09
C GLN A 42 -0.70 10.35 -0.99
N ILE A 43 -2.02 10.31 -1.28
CA ILE A 43 -2.59 9.25 -2.13
C ILE A 43 -2.14 9.40 -3.58
N ARG A 44 -1.97 10.64 -4.07
CA ARG A 44 -1.43 10.94 -5.40
C ARG A 44 0.03 10.51 -5.53
N GLU A 45 0.86 10.80 -4.53
CA GLU A 45 2.26 10.39 -4.51
C GLU A 45 2.38 8.87 -4.51
N SER A 46 1.63 8.19 -3.62
CA SER A 46 1.62 6.73 -3.53
C SER A 46 1.21 6.08 -4.86
N ALA A 47 0.14 6.58 -5.49
CA ALA A 47 -0.29 6.13 -6.81
C ALA A 47 0.79 6.38 -7.88
N THR A 48 1.38 7.58 -7.92
CA THR A 48 2.42 7.92 -8.90
C THR A 48 3.61 6.96 -8.80
N ARG A 49 4.10 6.71 -7.58
CA ARG A 49 5.21 5.79 -7.32
C ARG A 49 4.86 4.35 -7.70
N LEU A 50 3.60 3.93 -7.51
CA LEU A 50 3.14 2.59 -7.89
C LEU A 50 3.09 2.41 -9.42
N GLU A 51 2.65 3.42 -10.18
CA GLU A 51 2.74 3.39 -11.66
C GLU A 51 4.21 3.37 -12.13
N GLN A 52 5.08 4.13 -11.47
CA GLN A 52 6.51 4.12 -11.80
C GLN A 52 7.14 2.75 -11.54
N LEU A 53 6.71 2.04 -10.47
CA LEU A 53 7.15 0.68 -10.19
C LEU A 53 6.68 -0.30 -11.27
N ASP A 54 5.41 -0.27 -11.66
CA ASP A 54 4.90 -1.11 -12.77
C ASP A 54 5.71 -0.87 -14.05
N ALA A 55 5.91 0.39 -14.41
CA ALA A 55 6.66 0.76 -15.61
C ALA A 55 8.10 0.22 -15.58
N LEU A 56 8.77 0.32 -14.43
CA LEU A 56 10.10 -0.27 -14.23
C LEU A 56 10.05 -1.79 -14.38
N MET A 57 9.11 -2.47 -13.72
CA MET A 57 8.99 -3.93 -13.75
C MET A 57 8.75 -4.44 -15.17
N ARG A 58 7.88 -3.79 -15.94
CA ARG A 58 7.66 -4.11 -17.36
C ARG A 58 8.92 -3.90 -18.19
N LEU A 59 9.62 -2.80 -17.97
CA LEU A 59 10.86 -2.49 -18.70
C LEU A 59 11.93 -3.57 -18.47
N ILE A 60 12.22 -3.91 -17.21
CA ILE A 60 13.30 -4.86 -16.88
C ILE A 60 12.97 -6.31 -17.24
N SER A 61 11.68 -6.66 -17.27
CA SER A 61 11.24 -8.03 -17.55
C SER A 61 10.76 -8.23 -18.99
N ALA A 62 10.83 -7.18 -19.81
CA ALA A 62 10.32 -7.15 -21.18
C ALA A 62 8.83 -7.57 -21.29
N THR A 63 8.05 -7.36 -20.22
CA THR A 63 6.60 -7.58 -20.23
C THR A 63 5.96 -6.52 -21.15
N PRO A 64 5.17 -6.92 -22.15
CA PRO A 64 4.45 -5.98 -22.99
C PRO A 64 3.53 -5.07 -22.17
N LYS A 65 3.25 -3.88 -22.70
CA LYS A 65 2.13 -3.10 -22.21
C LYS A 65 0.84 -3.87 -22.44
N GLU A 66 -0.08 -3.82 -21.49
CA GLU A 66 -1.41 -4.41 -21.64
C GLU A 66 -2.11 -3.88 -22.89
N LEU A 67 -2.68 -4.81 -23.65
CA LEU A 67 -3.42 -4.52 -24.88
C LEU A 67 -4.80 -3.92 -24.58
N ASP A 68 -5.42 -4.34 -23.48
CA ASP A 68 -6.71 -3.85 -23.01
C ASP A 68 -6.53 -2.97 -21.78
N GLU A 69 -7.07 -1.75 -21.81
CA GLU A 69 -7.04 -0.88 -20.63
C GLU A 69 -7.83 -1.52 -19.48
N GLY A 70 -7.17 -1.75 -18.35
CA GLY A 70 -7.78 -2.33 -17.16
C GLY A 70 -7.70 -3.86 -17.07
N ALA A 71 -6.95 -4.52 -17.96
CA ALA A 71 -6.54 -5.89 -17.73
C ALA A 71 -5.68 -5.96 -16.44
N ASN A 72 -5.84 -7.01 -15.64
CA ASN A 72 -5.01 -7.24 -14.44
C ASN A 72 -4.88 -6.05 -13.45
N VAL A 73 -5.97 -5.33 -13.17
CA VAL A 73 -5.97 -4.25 -12.16
C VAL A 73 -5.99 -4.82 -10.73
N VAL A 74 -5.13 -4.29 -9.85
CA VAL A 74 -5.18 -4.55 -8.40
C VAL A 74 -5.88 -3.44 -7.64
N THR A 75 -6.79 -3.80 -6.74
CA THR A 75 -7.34 -2.85 -5.76
C THR A 75 -6.49 -2.88 -4.50
N VAL A 76 -5.95 -1.74 -4.09
CA VAL A 76 -5.12 -1.58 -2.89
C VAL A 76 -5.94 -0.86 -1.81
N TYR A 77 -6.04 -1.47 -0.64
CA TYR A 77 -6.58 -0.82 0.56
C TYR A 77 -5.44 -0.51 1.52
N THR A 78 -5.10 0.78 1.64
CA THR A 78 -4.12 1.25 2.60
C THR A 78 -4.83 1.54 3.92
N VAL A 79 -4.56 0.71 4.94
CA VAL A 79 -5.19 0.78 6.26
C VAL A 79 -4.25 1.35 7.29
N ARG A 80 -4.77 1.80 8.42
CA ARG A 80 -4.03 2.57 9.43
C ARG A 80 -2.62 2.06 9.76
N ASN A 81 -2.45 0.77 9.99
CA ASN A 81 -1.17 0.19 10.42
C ASN A 81 -1.15 -1.35 10.33
N GLU A 82 0.00 -1.94 10.66
CA GLU A 82 0.22 -3.40 10.70
C GLU A 82 -0.79 -4.12 11.61
N ASP A 83 -1.23 -3.53 12.73
CA ASP A 83 -2.27 -4.13 13.57
C ASP A 83 -3.61 -4.27 12.86
N ALA A 84 -3.99 -3.29 12.03
CA ALA A 84 -5.20 -3.38 11.22
C ALA A 84 -5.05 -4.48 10.16
N ILE A 85 -3.87 -4.62 9.56
CA ILE A 85 -3.55 -5.70 8.63
C ILE A 85 -3.70 -7.07 9.30
N ARG A 86 -3.07 -7.28 10.46
CA ARG A 86 -3.16 -8.53 11.23
C ARG A 86 -4.62 -8.88 11.58
N LYS A 87 -5.43 -7.88 11.93
CA LYS A 87 -6.87 -8.07 12.20
C LYS A 87 -7.66 -8.45 10.95
N LEU A 88 -7.36 -7.84 9.80
CA LEU A 88 -8.03 -8.13 8.53
C LEU A 88 -7.68 -9.54 8.02
N MET A 89 -6.42 -9.95 8.14
CA MET A 89 -5.99 -11.29 7.75
C MET A 89 -6.58 -12.37 8.69
N GLY A 90 -6.67 -12.06 9.99
CA GLY A 90 -7.19 -12.98 10.99
C GLY A 90 -6.23 -14.14 11.30
N ARG A 91 -6.75 -15.37 11.35
CA ARG A 91 -5.96 -16.54 11.77
C ARG A 91 -4.83 -16.83 10.78
N GLY A 92 -3.59 -16.84 11.26
CA GLY A 92 -2.39 -17.07 10.45
C GLY A 92 -1.66 -15.78 10.03
N GLY A 93 -2.26 -14.61 10.24
CA GLY A 93 -1.68 -13.33 9.85
C GLY A 93 -0.82 -12.63 10.92
N GLN A 94 -0.39 -13.32 11.99
CA GLN A 94 0.25 -12.61 13.12
C GLN A 94 1.60 -11.96 12.76
N ASN A 95 2.25 -12.40 11.69
CA ASN A 95 3.56 -11.93 11.26
C ASN A 95 3.55 -11.29 9.86
N VAL A 96 2.39 -10.81 9.38
CA VAL A 96 2.29 -10.16 8.07
C VAL A 96 2.14 -8.65 8.23
N ALA A 97 2.84 -7.90 7.38
CA ALA A 97 2.76 -6.44 7.33
C ALA A 97 1.82 -5.95 6.23
N GLY A 98 1.61 -6.75 5.19
CA GLY A 98 0.66 -6.58 4.11
C GLY A 98 0.19 -7.95 3.62
N PHE A 99 -0.74 -7.96 2.67
CA PHE A 99 -1.02 -9.18 1.91
C PHE A 99 -1.74 -8.92 0.59
N TYR A 100 -1.38 -9.73 -0.41
CA TYR A 100 -2.00 -9.81 -1.72
C TYR A 100 -2.88 -11.05 -1.87
N LEU A 101 -4.04 -10.88 -2.50
CA LEU A 101 -4.97 -11.94 -2.84
C LEU A 101 -5.26 -11.92 -4.35
N PRO A 102 -4.75 -12.91 -5.12
CA PRO A 102 -5.15 -13.08 -6.50
C PRO A 102 -6.58 -13.62 -6.54
N ARG A 103 -7.51 -12.87 -7.14
CA ARG A 103 -8.92 -13.28 -7.24
C ARG A 103 -9.41 -13.06 -8.67
N VAL A 104 -10.23 -13.99 -9.17
CA VAL A 104 -10.84 -13.89 -10.50
C VAL A 104 -11.74 -12.64 -10.61
N SER A 105 -12.37 -12.23 -9.51
CA SER A 105 -13.22 -11.04 -9.44
C SER A 105 -12.44 -9.72 -9.39
N GLY A 106 -11.11 -9.75 -9.47
CA GLY A 106 -10.23 -8.61 -9.27
C GLY A 106 -9.32 -8.81 -8.07
N SER A 107 -8.02 -8.74 -8.31
CA SER A 107 -7.01 -8.91 -7.27
C SER A 107 -7.04 -7.77 -6.26
N VAL A 108 -6.73 -8.08 -5.00
CA VAL A 108 -6.77 -7.11 -3.90
C VAL A 108 -5.50 -7.21 -3.09
N ALA A 109 -4.92 -6.07 -2.71
CA ALA A 109 -3.83 -5.95 -1.76
C ALA A 109 -4.26 -5.10 -0.56
N TYR A 110 -3.76 -5.44 0.62
CA TYR A 110 -3.93 -4.66 1.84
C TYR A 110 -2.57 -4.27 2.37
N THR A 111 -2.36 -2.98 2.61
CA THR A 111 -1.07 -2.42 2.99
C THR A 111 -1.24 -1.44 4.15
N PRO A 112 -0.22 -1.21 4.99
CA PRO A 112 -0.31 -0.28 6.10
C PRO A 112 0.00 1.15 5.61
N ALA A 113 -0.61 2.15 6.24
CA ALA A 113 -0.28 3.57 6.08
C ALA A 113 0.90 3.98 6.97
N ALA A 114 1.12 3.23 8.05
CA ALA A 114 2.21 3.42 9.00
C ALA A 114 2.72 2.07 9.49
N THR A 115 4.03 1.97 9.63
CA THR A 115 4.76 0.80 10.12
C THR A 115 5.53 1.17 11.38
N SER A 116 5.94 0.16 12.14
CA SER A 116 6.55 0.33 13.46
C SER A 116 8.07 0.50 13.47
N ALA A 117 8.76 0.28 12.35
CA ALA A 117 10.23 0.33 12.25
C ALA A 117 10.70 1.28 11.13
N ASP A 118 11.76 2.05 11.43
CA ASP A 118 12.27 3.11 10.55
C ASP A 118 12.75 2.57 9.18
N ASP A 119 13.40 1.40 9.17
CA ASP A 119 13.91 0.76 7.95
C ASP A 119 12.82 -0.03 7.18
N PHE A 120 11.62 -0.14 7.75
CA PHE A 120 10.52 -0.92 7.19
C PHE A 120 9.35 -0.01 6.83
N SER A 121 9.43 0.69 5.71
CA SER A 121 8.43 1.71 5.34
C SER A 121 7.09 1.14 4.81
N PRO A 122 5.97 1.88 4.92
CA PRO A 122 4.70 1.56 4.26
C PRO A 122 4.82 1.30 2.76
N GLN A 123 5.68 2.07 2.08
CA GLN A 123 5.93 1.93 0.65
C GLN A 123 6.61 0.59 0.32
N LEU A 124 7.53 0.14 1.16
CA LEU A 124 8.21 -1.16 0.99
C LEU A 124 7.17 -2.28 0.99
N VAL A 125 6.24 -2.28 1.94
CA VAL A 125 5.14 -3.25 2.00
C VAL A 125 4.26 -3.16 0.75
N LEU A 126 3.86 -1.96 0.34
CA LEU A 126 3.05 -1.77 -0.86
C LEU A 126 3.72 -2.34 -2.11
N PHE A 127 5.01 -2.06 -2.28
CA PHE A 127 5.76 -2.53 -3.44
C PHE A 127 5.98 -4.04 -3.40
N HIS A 128 6.17 -4.62 -2.22
CA HIS A 128 6.24 -6.07 -2.03
C HIS A 128 4.94 -6.74 -2.51
N GLU A 129 3.78 -6.28 -2.02
CA GLU A 129 2.49 -6.84 -2.44
C GLU A 129 2.22 -6.64 -3.94
N TYR A 130 2.65 -5.51 -4.49
CA TYR A 130 2.58 -5.27 -5.94
C TYR A 130 3.52 -6.20 -6.73
N GLY A 131 4.68 -6.53 -6.17
CA GLY A 131 5.60 -7.53 -6.70
C GLY A 131 4.93 -8.88 -6.95
N HIS A 132 4.21 -9.37 -5.95
CA HIS A 132 3.39 -10.58 -6.10
C HIS A 132 2.32 -10.42 -7.18
N HIS A 133 1.61 -9.30 -7.18
CA HIS A 133 0.57 -9.02 -8.18
C HIS A 133 1.12 -9.06 -9.61
N PHE A 134 2.22 -8.36 -9.85
CA PHE A 134 2.85 -8.31 -11.16
C PHE A 134 3.32 -9.69 -11.62
N LEU A 135 4.01 -10.43 -10.74
CA LEU A 135 4.54 -11.75 -11.08
C LEU A 135 3.40 -12.71 -11.41
N LEU A 136 2.39 -12.81 -10.54
CA LEU A 136 1.29 -13.76 -10.67
C LEU A 136 0.27 -13.35 -11.74
N GLY A 137 0.18 -12.07 -12.06
CA GLY A 137 -0.73 -11.54 -13.08
C GLY A 137 -0.17 -11.60 -14.51
N ASN A 138 1.16 -11.52 -14.68
CA ASN A 138 1.78 -11.47 -16.00
C ASN A 138 2.45 -12.79 -16.43
N TYR A 139 2.67 -13.73 -15.51
CA TYR A 139 3.40 -14.97 -15.80
C TYR A 139 2.64 -16.20 -15.31
N ALA A 140 2.42 -17.17 -16.22
CA ALA A 140 1.68 -18.39 -15.92
C ALA A 140 2.54 -19.53 -15.34
N ALA A 141 3.84 -19.28 -15.09
CA ALA A 141 4.75 -20.31 -14.58
C ALA A 141 4.49 -20.57 -13.08
N PRO A 142 4.57 -21.83 -12.62
CA PRO A 142 4.42 -22.17 -11.21
C PRO A 142 5.74 -21.85 -10.46
N TYR A 143 5.97 -20.56 -10.18
CA TYR A 143 7.17 -20.15 -9.46
C TYR A 143 7.18 -20.73 -8.04
N PRO A 144 8.32 -21.28 -7.58
CA PRO A 144 8.44 -21.73 -6.21
C PRO A 144 8.39 -20.54 -5.25
N ALA A 145 7.93 -20.78 -4.02
CA ALA A 145 7.72 -19.72 -3.02
C ALA A 145 8.95 -18.82 -2.84
N TRP A 146 10.16 -19.39 -2.72
CA TRP A 146 11.39 -18.62 -2.56
C TRP A 146 11.63 -17.61 -3.68
N PHE A 147 11.22 -17.93 -4.91
CA PHE A 147 11.38 -17.03 -6.05
C PHE A 147 10.30 -15.95 -6.04
N SER A 148 9.05 -16.32 -5.75
CA SER A 148 7.94 -15.35 -5.67
C SER A 148 8.17 -14.30 -4.58
N GLU A 149 8.55 -14.74 -3.38
CA GLU A 149 8.93 -13.85 -2.27
C GLU A 149 10.18 -13.04 -2.62
N GLY A 150 11.24 -13.70 -3.11
CA GLY A 150 12.49 -13.01 -3.46
C GLY A 150 12.33 -11.96 -4.56
N TYR A 151 11.45 -12.19 -5.53
CA TYR A 151 11.11 -11.22 -6.57
C TYR A 151 10.35 -10.01 -5.98
N ALA A 152 9.37 -10.26 -5.11
CA ALA A 152 8.65 -9.21 -4.41
C ALA A 152 9.60 -8.36 -3.55
N GLU A 153 10.49 -8.97 -2.79
CA GLU A 153 11.50 -8.27 -1.98
C GLU A 153 12.50 -7.48 -2.83
N TYR A 154 12.97 -8.07 -3.93
CA TYR A 154 13.88 -7.40 -4.86
C TYR A 154 13.28 -6.10 -5.40
N MET A 155 12.02 -6.15 -5.82
CA MET A 155 11.32 -4.99 -6.38
C MET A 155 10.86 -4.00 -5.29
N ALA A 156 10.55 -4.48 -4.08
CA ALA A 156 10.13 -3.65 -2.94
C ALA A 156 11.17 -2.61 -2.53
N THR A 157 12.45 -2.90 -2.76
CA THR A 157 13.57 -2.00 -2.44
C THR A 157 13.77 -0.87 -3.45
N THR A 158 12.89 -0.73 -4.45
CA THR A 158 12.98 0.34 -5.46
C THR A 158 12.89 1.73 -4.82
N LYS A 159 13.85 2.60 -5.17
CA LYS A 159 13.94 4.00 -4.78
C LYS A 159 13.84 4.86 -6.03
N PHE A 160 12.94 5.85 -5.96
CA PHE A 160 12.75 6.86 -6.98
C PHE A 160 13.38 8.16 -6.49
N ASP A 161 14.47 8.56 -7.14
CA ASP A 161 15.14 9.84 -6.95
C ASP A 161 14.77 10.80 -8.09
N ALA A 162 15.17 12.06 -8.01
CA ALA A 162 14.76 13.07 -9.01
C ALA A 162 15.32 12.80 -10.42
N THR A 163 16.47 12.12 -10.50
CA THR A 163 17.23 11.91 -11.74
C THR A 163 17.35 10.45 -12.16
N ASP A 164 17.17 9.53 -11.22
CA ASP A 164 17.44 8.13 -11.42
C ASP A 164 16.51 7.24 -10.58
N VAL A 165 16.47 5.97 -10.97
CA VAL A 165 15.71 4.92 -10.29
C VAL A 165 16.69 3.82 -9.92
N ARG A 166 16.72 3.45 -8.65
CA ARG A 166 17.56 2.38 -8.11
C ARG A 166 16.66 1.26 -7.60
N PHE A 167 16.98 0.02 -7.90
CA PHE A 167 16.18 -1.15 -7.50
C PHE A 167 17.12 -2.29 -7.08
N GLY A 168 16.63 -3.20 -6.23
CA GLY A 168 17.51 -4.17 -5.57
C GLY A 168 18.48 -3.51 -4.58
N VAL A 169 18.07 -2.39 -3.96
CA VAL A 169 18.91 -1.68 -2.99
C VAL A 169 19.04 -2.56 -1.75
N PRO A 170 20.25 -2.76 -1.20
CA PRO A 170 20.43 -3.60 -0.02
C PRO A 170 19.69 -3.02 1.18
N ALA A 171 19.20 -3.92 2.04
CA ALA A 171 18.67 -3.53 3.34
C ALA A 171 19.75 -2.77 4.13
N GLN A 172 19.35 -1.68 4.78
CA GLN A 172 20.20 -0.96 5.72
C GLN A 172 19.87 -1.51 7.10
N HIS A 173 20.83 -2.17 7.72
CA HIS A 173 20.74 -2.80 9.04
C HIS A 173 22.07 -2.63 9.77
#